data_AF-A0A1H4LBM5-F1
#
_entry.id   AF-A0A1H4LBM5-F1
#
_cell.length_a   1.000
_cell.length_b   1.000
_cell.length_c   1.000
_cell.angle_alpha   90.00
_cell.angle_beta   90.00
_cell.angle_gamma   90.00
#
_symmetry.space_group_name_H-M   'P 1'
#
loop_
_entity.id
_entity.type
_entity.pdbx_description
1 polymer ?
#
loop_
_entity_poly.entity_id
_entity_poly.type
_entity_poly.pdbx_seq_one_letter_code
_entity_poly.pdbx_strand_id
1 'polypeptide(L)'
;MAERVYLAANNPDLGGGEEMMVRTAAALVSLGRPVTVVAPDAPTDVLDAAAAVGADVVAIRADGRREYLPRLRAWDRTRGDGPLWCHGLVPAFATTGHRRRIVHLHQLPRSRAQWAALAAARIGADHVLAPSSFLTSRIRGARVCANWTEQVERRQRPDGLRRVGFMGRLATDKGVDLVARAMTSAVLPSDLELVVAGDDRWVPDEQRLPVAESLEAIGDRVRRLGRVTPADFFAQADIAVFPSRAPESFGLVVAEAMGAGMPFVISDAGALPEVAGPEHPWVARSGDADDLARAIGEALATPADDVRAVTDRARARWEEMYSPEAGRERVRTLLAELGTR
;
A
#
# COMPACT_ATOMS: atom_id res chain seq x y z
N MET A 1 13.49 8.29 31.00
CA MET A 1 12.69 8.84 29.87
C MET A 1 12.78 7.87 28.72
N ALA A 2 11.68 7.62 28.01
CA ALA A 2 11.71 6.74 26.84
C ALA A 2 12.61 7.33 25.75
N GLU A 3 13.43 6.50 25.12
CA GLU A 3 14.35 6.94 24.07
C GLU A 3 13.59 7.38 22.81
N ARG A 4 14.05 8.49 22.21
CA ARG A 4 13.46 9.06 20.99
C ARG A 4 13.75 8.20 19.76
N VAL A 5 12.71 7.98 18.95
CA VAL A 5 12.79 7.24 17.69
C VAL A 5 12.64 8.22 16.54
N TYR A 6 13.49 8.08 15.52
CA TYR A 6 13.46 8.93 14.33
C TYR A 6 12.95 8.13 13.14
N LEU A 7 12.01 8.70 12.38
CA LEU A 7 11.54 8.14 11.11
C LEU A 7 11.97 9.06 9.98
N ALA A 8 12.53 8.49 8.90
CA ALA A 8 12.97 9.28 7.75
C ALA A 8 12.21 8.88 6.49
N ALA A 9 11.61 9.87 5.82
CA ALA A 9 10.80 9.71 4.62
C ALA A 9 11.64 9.51 3.35
N ASN A 10 11.07 8.84 2.36
CA ASN A 10 11.70 8.69 1.04
C ASN A 10 11.26 9.74 0.04
N ASN A 11 10.01 10.19 0.13
CA ASN A 11 9.43 11.26 -0.67
C ASN A 11 8.69 12.27 0.23
N PRO A 12 8.44 13.50 -0.27
CA PRO A 12 7.68 14.52 0.46
C PRO A 12 6.16 14.32 0.43
N ASP A 13 5.65 13.66 -0.60
CA ASP A 13 4.23 13.39 -0.83
C ASP A 13 3.77 12.08 -0.18
N LEU A 14 2.48 12.01 0.19
CA LEU A 14 1.88 10.80 0.74
C LEU A 14 1.64 9.76 -0.37
N GLY A 15 2.56 8.80 -0.45
CA GLY A 15 2.36 7.51 -1.11
C GLY A 15 2.26 6.37 -0.10
N GLY A 16 2.02 5.14 -0.57
CA GLY A 16 1.82 4.00 0.34
C GLY A 16 3.00 3.71 1.30
N GLY A 17 4.24 4.07 0.96
CA GLY A 17 5.39 3.91 1.86
C GLY A 17 5.44 4.98 2.96
N GLU A 18 5.09 6.21 2.59
CA GLU A 18 4.99 7.37 3.47
C GLU A 18 3.76 7.28 4.39
N GLU A 19 2.60 6.82 3.89
CA GLU A 19 1.43 6.51 4.73
C GLU A 19 1.79 5.48 5.82
N MET A 20 2.53 4.44 5.44
CA MET A 20 3.01 3.45 6.40
C MET A 20 4.02 4.02 7.40
N MET A 21 4.81 5.03 7.01
CA MET A 21 5.66 5.76 7.96
C MET A 21 4.84 6.54 8.97
N VAL A 22 3.79 7.23 8.54
CA VAL A 22 2.88 7.98 9.42
C VAL A 22 2.16 7.00 10.37
N ARG A 23 1.70 5.85 9.87
CA ARG A 23 1.11 4.80 10.71
C ARG A 23 2.11 4.25 11.72
N THR A 24 3.37 4.02 11.33
CA THR A 24 4.45 3.65 12.28
C THR A 24 4.66 4.75 13.33
N ALA A 25 4.62 6.03 12.95
CA ALA A 25 4.73 7.14 13.89
C ALA A 25 3.59 7.13 14.92
N ALA A 26 2.35 6.98 14.46
CA ALA A 26 1.17 6.88 15.32
C ALA A 26 1.28 5.70 16.30
N ALA A 27 1.71 4.53 15.82
CA ALA A 27 1.94 3.36 16.65
C ALA A 27 3.00 3.63 17.74
N LEU A 28 4.12 4.24 17.38
CA LEU A 28 5.18 4.61 18.34
C LEU A 28 4.70 5.63 19.39
N VAL A 29 3.96 6.66 18.97
CA VAL A 29 3.36 7.66 19.88
C VAL A 29 2.38 6.98 20.85
N SER A 30 1.53 6.06 20.36
CA SER A 30 0.60 5.28 21.19
C SER A 30 1.30 4.33 22.18
N LEU A 31 2.57 4.02 21.95
CA LEU A 31 3.43 3.24 22.85
C LEU A 31 4.22 4.14 23.82
N GLY A 32 3.93 5.44 23.86
CA GLY A 32 4.58 6.42 24.74
C GLY A 32 6.02 6.77 24.34
N ARG A 33 6.40 6.54 23.08
CA ARG A 33 7.74 6.89 22.57
C ARG A 33 7.72 8.33 22.01
N PRO A 34 8.72 9.16 22.33
CA PRO A 34 8.92 10.41 21.60
C PRO A 34 9.37 10.10 20.18
N VAL A 35 8.68 10.65 19.19
CA VAL A 35 8.93 10.40 17.76
C VAL A 35 9.31 11.69 17.06
N THR A 36 10.29 11.61 16.16
CA THR A 36 10.60 12.69 15.21
C THR A 36 10.56 12.18 13.79
N VAL A 37 9.74 12.78 12.94
CA VAL A 37 9.69 12.50 11.50
C VAL A 37 10.51 13.53 10.74
N VAL A 38 11.42 13.08 9.89
CA VAL A 38 12.21 13.92 8.99
C VAL A 38 11.83 13.66 7.54
N ALA A 39 11.50 14.71 6.79
CA ALA A 39 11.09 14.62 5.39
C ALA A 39 11.57 15.88 4.62
N PRO A 40 11.54 15.88 3.28
CA PRO A 40 11.72 17.11 2.52
C PRO A 40 10.61 18.13 2.84
N ASP A 41 10.87 19.42 2.63
CA ASP A 41 9.97 20.51 3.02
C ASP A 41 8.88 20.85 2.00
N ALA A 42 8.94 20.29 0.79
CA ALA A 42 7.98 20.55 -0.27
C ALA A 42 7.74 19.33 -1.17
N PRO A 43 6.47 18.94 -1.40
CA PRO A 43 5.28 19.27 -0.60
C PRO A 43 5.40 18.90 0.89
N THR A 44 4.51 19.43 1.74
CA THR A 44 4.53 19.21 3.20
C THR A 44 3.67 18.04 3.66
N ASP A 45 2.98 17.34 2.75
CA ASP A 45 1.98 16.30 3.06
C ASP A 45 2.43 15.31 4.15
N VAL A 46 3.67 14.81 4.06
CA VAL A 46 4.23 13.87 5.04
C VAL A 46 4.45 14.53 6.40
N LEU A 47 4.95 15.76 6.43
CA LEU A 47 5.19 16.50 7.67
C LEU A 47 3.86 16.82 8.35
N ASP A 48 2.86 17.30 7.60
CA ASP A 48 1.54 17.63 8.11
C ASP A 48 0.84 16.39 8.69
N ALA A 49 0.90 15.25 7.98
CA ALA A 49 0.34 13.99 8.46
C ALA A 49 1.07 13.44 9.69
N ALA A 50 2.40 13.58 9.76
CA ALA A 50 3.18 13.17 10.93
C ALA A 50 2.87 14.03 12.17
N ALA A 51 2.73 15.34 12.00
CA ALA A 51 2.36 16.25 13.08
C ALA A 51 0.94 15.93 13.60
N ALA A 52 -0.01 15.61 12.71
CA ALA A 52 -1.38 15.25 13.07
C ALA A 52 -1.48 14.02 13.97
N VAL A 53 -0.52 13.09 13.89
CA VAL A 53 -0.45 11.90 14.78
C VAL A 53 0.42 12.11 16.03
N GLY A 54 0.84 13.35 16.30
CA GLY A 54 1.56 13.73 17.52
C GLY A 54 3.08 13.52 17.47
N ALA A 55 3.68 13.38 16.28
CA ALA A 55 5.13 13.35 16.15
C ALA A 55 5.73 14.75 16.02
N ASP A 56 6.95 14.94 16.55
CA ASP A 56 7.76 16.11 16.22
C ASP A 56 8.17 16.02 14.74
N VAL A 57 8.28 17.14 14.04
CA VAL A 57 8.63 17.16 12.61
C VAL A 57 9.88 17.99 12.33
N VAL A 58 10.70 17.51 11.40
CA VAL A 58 11.88 18.20 10.89
C VAL A 58 11.81 18.28 9.37
N ALA A 59 11.68 19.49 8.86
CA ALA A 59 11.69 19.76 7.43
C ALA A 59 13.13 19.93 6.93
N ILE A 60 13.51 19.18 5.90
CA ILE A 60 14.77 19.38 5.18
C ILE A 60 14.48 20.11 3.89
N ARG A 61 14.87 21.39 3.84
CA ARG A 61 14.81 22.15 2.60
C ARG A 61 15.59 21.46 1.50
N ALA A 62 14.96 21.10 0.39
CA ALA A 62 15.63 20.44 -0.73
C ALA A 62 14.79 20.47 -2.00
N ASP A 63 15.39 20.89 -3.12
CA ASP A 63 14.79 20.70 -4.44
C ASP A 63 15.21 19.34 -5.02
N GLY A 64 14.40 18.33 -4.73
CA GLY A 64 14.58 16.96 -5.21
C GLY A 64 15.71 16.18 -4.53
N ARG A 65 15.92 14.94 -5.03
CA ARG A 65 16.76 13.93 -4.35
C ARG A 65 18.24 14.30 -4.26
N ARG A 66 18.78 15.06 -5.22
CA ARG A 66 20.20 15.45 -5.26
C ARG A 66 20.56 16.39 -4.11
N GLU A 67 19.65 17.27 -3.70
CA GLU A 67 19.84 18.13 -2.53
C GLU A 67 19.43 17.43 -1.23
N TYR A 68 18.35 16.65 -1.26
CA TYR A 68 17.82 16.00 -0.06
C TYR A 68 18.81 15.01 0.56
N LEU A 69 19.46 14.16 -0.26
CA LEU A 69 20.41 13.14 0.20
C LEU A 69 21.55 13.71 1.09
N PRO A 70 22.36 14.68 0.62
CA PRO A 70 23.45 15.24 1.44
C PRO A 70 22.93 16.04 2.64
N ARG A 71 21.78 16.72 2.53
CA ARG A 71 21.20 17.49 3.65
C ARG A 71 20.65 16.58 4.74
N LEU A 72 19.99 15.47 4.37
CA LEU A 72 19.57 14.43 5.31
C LEU A 72 20.75 13.79 6.01
N ARG A 73 21.85 13.52 5.28
CA ARG A 73 23.10 13.03 5.89
C ARG A 73 23.71 14.05 6.86
N ALA A 74 23.68 15.34 6.52
CA ALA A 74 24.18 16.39 7.40
C ALA A 74 23.35 16.47 8.69
N TRP A 75 22.02 16.49 8.57
CA TRP A 75 21.11 16.43 9.71
C TRP A 75 21.36 15.19 10.57
N ASP A 76 21.51 14.02 9.94
CA ASP A 76 21.75 12.75 10.61
C ASP A 76 23.01 12.76 11.49
N ARG A 77 24.07 13.46 11.08
CA ARG A 77 25.31 13.61 11.84
C ARG A 77 25.20 14.55 13.04
N THR A 78 24.16 15.38 13.10
CA THR A 78 23.96 16.36 14.19
C THR A 78 23.11 15.85 15.35
N ARG A 79 22.48 14.68 15.18
CA ARG A 79 21.64 14.04 16.21
C ARG A 79 22.40 12.94 16.95
N GLY A 80 21.91 12.58 18.13
CA GLY A 80 22.47 11.48 18.94
C GLY A 80 22.12 10.07 18.40
N ASP A 81 22.60 9.04 19.10
CA ASP A 81 22.54 7.61 18.71
C ASP A 81 21.17 6.92 18.89
N GLY A 82 20.07 7.67 18.76
CA GLY A 82 18.72 7.11 18.87
C GLY A 82 18.31 6.32 17.62
N PRO A 83 17.41 5.31 17.73
CA PRO A 83 17.03 4.48 16.59
C PRO A 83 16.52 5.29 15.40
N LEU A 84 17.03 4.97 14.21
CA LEU A 84 16.59 5.53 12.95
C LEU A 84 15.86 4.48 12.12
N TRP A 85 14.60 4.74 11.81
CA TRP A 85 13.83 3.93 10.88
C TRP A 85 13.69 4.64 9.52
N CYS A 86 14.42 4.15 8.52
CA CYS A 86 14.37 4.67 7.17
C CYS A 86 13.23 4.00 6.40
N HIS A 87 12.20 4.76 6.05
CA HIS A 87 11.10 4.32 5.20
C HIS A 87 11.46 4.60 3.74
N GLY A 88 12.12 3.64 3.08
CA GLY A 88 12.53 3.68 1.68
C GLY A 88 14.04 3.80 1.46
N LEU A 89 14.45 3.72 0.19
CA LEU A 89 15.85 3.60 -0.20
C LEU A 89 16.65 4.89 -0.02
N VAL A 90 16.03 6.04 -0.29
CA VAL A 90 16.69 7.36 -0.21
C VAL A 90 17.21 7.63 1.20
N PRO A 91 16.37 7.60 2.27
CA PRO A 91 16.85 7.83 3.63
C PRO A 91 17.79 6.74 4.10
N ALA A 92 17.54 5.48 3.72
CA ALA A 92 18.42 4.36 4.02
C ALA A 92 19.83 4.55 3.44
N PHE A 93 19.95 5.02 2.21
CA PHE A 93 21.24 5.29 1.59
C PHE A 93 21.91 6.54 2.17
N ALA A 94 21.17 7.63 2.37
CA ALA A 94 21.69 8.89 2.93
C ALA A 94 22.39 8.68 4.26
N THR A 95 21.80 7.88 5.14
CA THR A 95 22.22 7.67 6.54
C THR A 95 23.07 6.42 6.73
N THR A 96 23.76 5.97 5.67
CA THR A 96 24.74 4.87 5.75
C THR A 96 25.82 5.18 6.78
N GLY A 97 25.98 4.27 7.74
CA GLY A 97 26.88 4.42 8.90
C GLY A 97 26.16 4.74 10.22
N HIS A 98 24.88 5.13 10.20
CA HIS A 98 24.10 5.35 11.41
C HIS A 98 23.89 4.03 12.19
N ARG A 99 24.18 4.04 13.50
CA ARG A 99 24.01 2.89 14.41
C ARG A 99 22.54 2.70 14.77
N ARG A 100 22.07 1.47 15.00
CA ARG A 100 20.66 1.22 15.37
C ARG A 100 19.65 1.67 14.32
N ARG A 101 19.98 1.38 13.06
CA ARG A 101 19.21 1.76 11.89
C ARG A 101 18.39 0.61 11.33
N ILE A 102 17.12 0.87 11.05
CA ILE A 102 16.22 -0.01 10.29
C ILE A 102 16.11 0.51 8.85
N VAL A 103 16.31 -0.37 7.88
CA VAL A 103 16.03 -0.13 6.46
C VAL A 103 14.71 -0.78 6.10
N HIS A 104 13.66 0.00 5.85
CA HIS A 104 12.34 -0.53 5.51
C HIS A 104 11.96 -0.15 4.09
N LEU A 105 11.98 -1.12 3.18
CA LEU A 105 11.68 -0.92 1.77
C LEU A 105 10.22 -1.25 1.45
N HIS A 106 9.57 -0.33 0.75
CA HIS A 106 8.18 -0.48 0.29
C HIS A 106 8.06 -0.83 -1.20
N GLN A 107 9.17 -0.77 -1.93
CA GLN A 107 9.25 -1.07 -3.36
C GLN A 107 10.60 -1.72 -3.67
N LEU A 108 10.63 -2.53 -4.73
CA LEU A 108 11.88 -3.05 -5.27
C LEU A 108 12.67 -1.95 -5.99
N PRO A 109 14.02 -1.96 -5.89
CA PRO A 109 14.86 -1.15 -6.75
C PRO A 109 14.59 -1.41 -8.24
N ARG A 110 14.46 -0.34 -9.02
CA ARG A 110 14.12 -0.37 -10.46
C ARG A 110 15.33 -0.27 -11.38
N SER A 111 16.52 0.02 -10.84
CA SER A 111 17.73 0.20 -11.63
C SER A 111 18.96 -0.39 -10.95
N ARG A 112 20.01 -0.69 -11.73
CA ARG A 112 21.30 -1.18 -11.20
C ARG A 112 21.90 -0.24 -10.15
N ALA A 113 21.74 1.07 -10.33
CA ALA A 113 22.20 2.07 -9.36
C ALA A 113 21.42 2.00 -8.05
N GLN A 114 20.09 1.80 -8.09
CA GLN A 114 19.29 1.62 -6.87
C GLN A 114 19.62 0.31 -6.15
N TRP A 115 19.90 -0.77 -6.89
CA TRP A 115 20.39 -2.02 -6.30
C TRP A 115 21.74 -1.86 -5.61
N ALA A 116 22.67 -1.11 -6.20
CA ALA A 116 23.94 -0.78 -5.56
C ALA A 116 23.75 0.10 -4.31
N ALA A 117 22.86 1.10 -4.38
CA ALA A 117 22.51 1.91 -3.21
C ALA A 117 21.92 1.07 -2.07
N LEU A 118 21.07 0.09 -2.39
CA LEU A 118 20.54 -0.84 -1.39
C LEU A 118 21.64 -1.72 -0.80
N ALA A 119 22.60 -2.18 -1.60
CA ALA A 119 23.74 -2.94 -1.08
C ALA A 119 24.52 -2.13 -0.03
N ALA A 120 24.79 -0.85 -0.30
CA ALA A 120 25.43 0.04 0.65
C ALA A 120 24.54 0.34 1.88
N ALA A 121 23.25 0.62 1.67
CA ALA A 121 22.33 1.00 2.73
C ALA A 121 22.16 -0.11 3.80
N ARG A 122 22.30 -1.38 3.42
CA ARG A 122 22.21 -2.53 4.33
C ARG A 122 23.42 -2.70 5.25
N ILE A 123 24.58 -2.13 4.90
CA ILE A 123 25.80 -2.28 5.71
C ILE A 123 25.57 -1.64 7.07
N GLY A 124 25.70 -2.43 8.14
CA GLY A 124 25.49 -1.99 9.52
C GLY A 124 24.06 -1.63 9.89
N ALA A 125 23.06 -1.96 9.07
CA ALA A 125 21.66 -1.88 9.48
C ALA A 125 21.31 -3.06 10.41
N ASP A 126 20.57 -2.78 11.48
CA ASP A 126 20.12 -3.83 12.41
C ASP A 126 19.05 -4.72 11.78
N HIS A 127 18.18 -4.09 11.00
CA HIS A 127 17.09 -4.78 10.31
C HIS A 127 16.91 -4.24 8.90
N VAL A 128 16.61 -5.17 7.99
CA VAL A 128 16.12 -4.87 6.65
C VAL A 128 14.70 -5.43 6.58
N LEU A 129 13.72 -4.58 6.33
CA LEU A 129 12.31 -4.91 6.36
C LEU A 129 11.69 -4.69 4.98
N ALA A 130 10.70 -5.50 4.64
CA ALA A 130 9.83 -5.28 3.48
C ALA A 130 8.41 -5.81 3.76
N PRO A 131 7.36 -5.30 3.10
CA PRO A 131 5.98 -5.56 3.50
C PRO A 131 5.45 -6.96 3.16
N SER A 132 6.17 -7.74 2.36
CA SER A 132 5.71 -9.06 1.91
C SER A 132 6.86 -10.02 1.65
N SER A 133 6.54 -11.31 1.67
CA SER A 133 7.44 -12.39 1.26
C SER A 133 7.84 -12.28 -0.21
N PHE A 134 6.93 -11.75 -1.04
CA PHE A 134 7.25 -11.37 -2.41
C PHE A 134 8.46 -10.43 -2.50
N LEU A 135 8.57 -9.40 -1.63
CA LEU A 135 9.75 -8.52 -1.64
C LEU A 135 10.96 -9.16 -0.96
N THR A 136 10.79 -9.80 0.19
CA THR A 136 11.92 -10.31 0.97
C THR A 136 12.66 -11.44 0.23
N SER A 137 11.96 -12.26 -0.56
CA SER A 137 12.57 -13.26 -1.45
C SER A 137 13.54 -12.66 -2.47
N ARG A 138 13.44 -11.36 -2.77
CA ARG A 138 14.29 -10.62 -3.73
C ARG A 138 15.32 -9.73 -3.05
N ILE A 139 15.22 -9.53 -1.73
CA ILE A 139 16.10 -8.65 -0.96
C ILE A 139 16.83 -9.49 0.08
N ARG A 140 18.10 -9.83 -0.21
CA ARG A 140 18.93 -10.65 0.69
C ARG A 140 18.98 -10.05 2.11
N GLY A 141 18.63 -10.89 3.09
CA GLY A 141 18.64 -10.55 4.51
C GLY A 141 17.44 -9.72 4.99
N ALA A 142 16.45 -9.47 4.12
CA ALA A 142 15.22 -8.82 4.52
C ALA A 142 14.26 -9.79 5.23
N ARG A 143 13.54 -9.27 6.23
CA ARG A 143 12.43 -9.96 6.88
C ARG A 143 11.11 -9.25 6.61
N VAL A 144 10.01 -10.00 6.71
CA VAL A 144 8.68 -9.44 6.48
C VAL A 144 8.30 -8.53 7.64
N CYS A 145 7.85 -7.32 7.31
CA CYS A 145 7.18 -6.40 8.20
C CYS A 145 5.92 -5.91 7.48
N ALA A 146 4.84 -6.68 7.55
CA ALA A 146 3.63 -6.40 6.80
C ALA A 146 3.09 -4.99 7.09
N ASN A 147 2.50 -4.39 6.07
CA ASN A 147 1.73 -3.17 6.21
C ASN A 147 0.40 -3.45 6.93
N TRP A 148 -0.25 -2.40 7.39
CA TRP A 148 -1.58 -2.45 8.01
C TRP A 148 -2.38 -1.23 7.59
N THR A 149 -3.70 -1.29 7.74
CA THR A 149 -4.63 -0.22 7.35
C THR A 149 -5.51 0.14 8.53
N GLU A 150 -6.14 1.32 8.47
CA GLU A 150 -7.22 1.65 9.40
C GLU A 150 -8.43 0.76 9.14
N GLN A 151 -9.31 0.64 10.15
CA GLN A 151 -10.61 0.02 9.94
C GLN A 151 -11.44 0.85 8.96
N VAL A 152 -11.96 0.19 7.93
CA VAL A 152 -12.80 0.83 6.93
C VAL A 152 -14.26 0.47 7.20
N GLU A 153 -15.04 1.44 7.63
CA GLU A 153 -16.48 1.27 7.86
C GLU A 153 -17.22 1.26 6.52
N ARG A 154 -17.77 0.11 6.14
CA ARG A 154 -18.58 -0.04 4.93
C ARG A 154 -20.05 0.16 5.27
N ARG A 155 -20.68 1.14 4.62
CA ARG A 155 -22.14 1.24 4.57
C ARG A 155 -22.69 0.24 3.57
N GLN A 156 -23.71 -0.52 3.96
CA GLN A 156 -24.41 -1.39 3.03
C GLN A 156 -25.12 -0.53 1.97
N ARG A 157 -25.01 -0.97 0.73
CA ARG A 157 -25.68 -0.35 -0.40
C ARG A 157 -27.12 -0.86 -0.48
N PRO A 158 -28.12 0.00 -0.75
CA PRO A 158 -29.48 -0.45 -1.08
C PRO A 158 -29.50 -1.33 -2.34
N ASP A 159 -30.49 -2.21 -2.42
CA ASP A 159 -30.70 -3.07 -3.59
C ASP A 159 -30.82 -2.25 -4.88
N GLY A 160 -30.20 -2.74 -5.96
CA GLY A 160 -30.17 -2.09 -7.27
C GLY A 160 -29.27 -2.84 -8.26
N LEU A 161 -28.86 -2.18 -9.35
CA LEU A 161 -27.94 -2.78 -10.33
C LEU A 161 -26.66 -3.29 -9.66
N ARG A 162 -26.15 -4.44 -10.07
CA ARG A 162 -24.92 -4.98 -9.47
C ARG A 162 -23.71 -4.16 -9.93
N ARG A 163 -22.84 -3.80 -8.97
CA ARG A 163 -21.70 -2.91 -9.17
C ARG A 163 -20.39 -3.58 -8.89
N VAL A 164 -19.55 -3.62 -9.91
CA VAL A 164 -18.14 -4.00 -9.84
C VAL A 164 -17.32 -2.73 -9.59
N GLY A 165 -16.54 -2.70 -8.52
CA GLY A 165 -15.75 -1.54 -8.13
C GLY A 165 -14.27 -1.73 -8.44
N PHE A 166 -13.62 -0.72 -9.01
CA PHE A 166 -12.17 -0.59 -9.07
C PHE A 166 -11.73 0.66 -8.30
N MET A 167 -10.74 0.53 -7.40
CA MET A 167 -10.09 1.65 -6.73
C MET A 167 -8.58 1.56 -6.89
N GLY A 168 -7.99 2.62 -7.44
CA GLY A 168 -6.55 2.71 -7.63
C GLY A 168 -6.17 3.77 -8.63
N ARG A 169 -4.86 3.90 -8.89
CA ARG A 169 -4.37 4.78 -9.94
C ARG A 169 -4.91 4.32 -11.30
N LEU A 170 -5.39 5.25 -12.12
CA LEU A 170 -5.92 4.95 -13.45
C LEU A 170 -4.78 4.74 -14.45
N ALA A 171 -4.18 3.56 -14.37
CA ALA A 171 -3.00 3.17 -15.12
C ALA A 171 -3.09 1.70 -15.53
N THR A 172 -2.52 1.33 -16.67
CA THR A 172 -2.51 -0.06 -17.13
C THR A 172 -1.77 -0.99 -16.17
N ASP A 173 -0.80 -0.52 -15.39
CA ASP A 173 -0.13 -1.35 -14.39
C ASP A 173 -1.09 -1.83 -13.27
N LYS A 174 -2.14 -1.05 -12.97
CA LYS A 174 -3.23 -1.39 -12.04
C LYS A 174 -4.38 -2.18 -12.68
N GLY A 175 -4.39 -2.31 -14.00
CA GLY A 175 -5.31 -3.20 -14.70
C GLY A 175 -6.76 -2.72 -14.76
N VAL A 176 -7.05 -1.42 -14.56
CA VAL A 176 -8.41 -0.89 -14.76
C VAL A 176 -8.91 -1.11 -16.20
N ASP A 177 -8.01 -1.12 -17.18
CA ASP A 177 -8.28 -1.51 -18.56
C ASP A 177 -8.74 -2.98 -18.69
N LEU A 178 -8.22 -3.87 -17.82
CA LEU A 178 -8.64 -5.27 -17.77
C LEU A 178 -10.07 -5.40 -17.23
N VAL A 179 -10.42 -4.65 -16.17
CA VAL A 179 -11.80 -4.64 -15.67
C VAL A 179 -12.74 -4.18 -16.79
N ALA A 180 -12.35 -3.11 -17.48
CA ALA A 180 -13.17 -2.56 -18.55
C ALA A 180 -13.43 -3.57 -19.67
N ARG A 181 -12.40 -4.30 -20.12
CA ARG A 181 -12.55 -5.40 -21.07
C ARG A 181 -13.33 -6.58 -20.51
N ALA A 182 -13.14 -6.94 -19.24
CA ALA A 182 -13.88 -8.03 -18.61
C ALA A 182 -15.39 -7.74 -18.62
N MET A 183 -15.79 -6.48 -18.41
CA MET A 183 -17.20 -6.03 -18.41
C MET A 183 -17.90 -6.14 -19.77
N THR A 184 -17.17 -6.33 -20.87
CA THR A 184 -17.74 -6.59 -22.21
C THR A 184 -17.89 -8.08 -22.50
N SER A 185 -17.39 -8.96 -21.61
CA SER A 185 -17.45 -10.41 -21.78
C SER A 185 -18.88 -10.95 -21.62
N ALA A 186 -19.24 -11.91 -22.47
CA ALA A 186 -20.55 -12.56 -22.46
C ALA A 186 -20.79 -13.45 -21.22
N VAL A 187 -19.73 -13.79 -20.48
CA VAL A 187 -19.85 -14.56 -19.22
C VAL A 187 -20.36 -13.70 -18.06
N LEU A 188 -20.28 -12.38 -18.19
CA LEU A 188 -20.78 -11.45 -17.20
C LEU A 188 -22.21 -10.97 -17.55
N PRO A 189 -23.04 -10.72 -16.53
CA PRO A 189 -24.34 -10.08 -16.73
C PRO A 189 -24.21 -8.73 -17.45
N SER A 190 -25.10 -8.48 -18.40
CA SER A 190 -25.11 -7.25 -19.20
C SER A 190 -25.55 -6.01 -18.42
N ASP A 191 -26.14 -6.19 -17.23
CA ASP A 191 -26.67 -5.15 -16.36
C ASP A 191 -25.67 -4.66 -15.30
N LEU A 192 -24.42 -5.17 -15.30
CA LEU A 192 -23.40 -4.71 -14.36
C LEU A 192 -22.97 -3.26 -14.64
N GLU A 193 -22.83 -2.45 -13.58
CA GLU A 193 -22.15 -1.15 -13.62
C GLU A 193 -20.71 -1.28 -13.12
N LEU A 194 -19.78 -0.57 -13.76
CA LEU A 194 -18.41 -0.40 -13.29
C LEU A 194 -18.27 0.92 -12.53
N VAL A 195 -17.91 0.86 -11.25
CA VAL A 195 -17.58 2.03 -10.44
C VAL A 195 -16.06 2.18 -10.39
N VAL A 196 -15.56 3.35 -10.77
CA VAL A 196 -14.12 3.63 -10.85
C VAL A 196 -13.77 4.77 -9.90
N ALA A 197 -12.90 4.50 -8.93
CA ALA A 197 -12.32 5.46 -8.00
C ALA A 197 -10.80 5.59 -8.21
N GLY A 198 -10.32 6.83 -8.16
CA GLY A 198 -8.93 7.20 -8.39
C GLY A 198 -8.76 8.27 -9.46
N ASP A 199 -7.50 8.61 -9.72
CA ASP A 199 -7.10 9.53 -10.78
C ASP A 199 -5.88 9.02 -11.53
N ASP A 200 -5.60 9.65 -12.66
CA ASP A 200 -4.44 9.43 -13.52
C ASP A 200 -3.35 10.50 -13.32
N ARG A 201 -3.35 11.20 -12.18
CA ARG A 201 -2.34 12.23 -11.93
C ARG A 201 -0.95 11.60 -11.93
N TRP A 202 -0.05 12.17 -12.74
CA TRP A 202 1.32 11.69 -12.94
C TRP A 202 1.42 10.31 -13.61
N VAL A 203 0.35 9.83 -14.25
CA VAL A 203 0.38 8.62 -15.08
C VAL A 203 0.87 8.98 -16.48
N PRO A 204 1.92 8.32 -17.01
CA PRO A 204 2.37 8.51 -18.38
C PRO A 204 1.27 8.18 -19.41
N ASP A 205 1.25 8.90 -20.53
CA ASP A 205 0.21 8.73 -21.57
C ASP A 205 0.11 7.29 -22.11
N GLU A 206 1.24 6.58 -22.21
CA GLU A 206 1.31 5.16 -22.59
C GLU A 206 0.51 4.22 -21.66
N GLN A 207 0.23 4.64 -20.42
CA GLN A 207 -0.63 3.91 -19.48
C GLN A 207 -2.01 4.53 -19.33
N ARG A 208 -2.13 5.84 -19.52
CA ARG A 208 -3.38 6.60 -19.32
C ARG A 208 -4.33 6.47 -20.50
N LEU A 209 -3.84 6.58 -21.73
CA LEU A 209 -4.67 6.55 -22.93
C LEU A 209 -5.41 5.21 -23.13
N PRO A 210 -4.76 4.03 -23.00
CA PRO A 210 -5.47 2.75 -23.14
C PRO A 210 -6.56 2.54 -22.08
N VAL A 211 -6.35 3.09 -20.87
CA VAL A 211 -7.35 3.06 -19.80
C VAL A 211 -8.56 3.90 -20.17
N ALA A 212 -8.34 5.12 -20.66
CA ALA A 212 -9.42 6.01 -21.10
C ALA A 212 -10.25 5.36 -22.21
N GLU A 213 -9.59 4.86 -23.27
CA GLU A 213 -10.24 4.15 -24.39
C GLU A 213 -11.05 2.94 -23.92
N SER A 214 -10.49 2.13 -23.02
CA SER A 214 -11.20 0.94 -22.52
C SER A 214 -12.43 1.31 -21.70
N LEU A 215 -12.35 2.36 -20.87
CA LEU A 215 -13.51 2.83 -20.09
C LEU A 215 -14.58 3.50 -20.97
N GLU A 216 -14.18 4.19 -22.03
CA GLU A 216 -15.11 4.75 -23.02
C GLU A 216 -15.87 3.64 -23.78
N ALA A 217 -15.22 2.50 -24.05
CA ALA A 217 -15.85 1.38 -24.75
C ALA A 217 -17.03 0.72 -23.98
N ILE A 218 -17.10 0.88 -22.67
CA ILE A 218 -18.23 0.40 -21.84
C ILE A 218 -19.39 1.43 -21.79
N GLY A 219 -19.16 2.67 -22.24
CA GLY A 219 -20.15 3.74 -22.31
C GLY A 219 -20.78 4.10 -20.97
N ASP A 220 -22.12 4.21 -20.94
CA ASP A 220 -22.91 4.70 -19.80
C ASP A 220 -22.87 3.77 -18.57
N ARG A 221 -22.30 2.57 -18.69
CA ARG A 221 -22.14 1.61 -17.59
C ARG A 221 -20.96 1.95 -16.67
N VAL A 222 -20.24 3.05 -16.90
CA VAL A 222 -19.09 3.48 -16.08
C VAL A 222 -19.43 4.69 -15.23
N ARG A 223 -19.38 4.50 -13.91
CA ARG A 223 -19.50 5.59 -12.92
C ARG A 223 -18.12 5.96 -12.38
N ARG A 224 -17.63 7.15 -12.73
CA ARG A 224 -16.36 7.68 -12.22
C ARG A 224 -16.61 8.50 -10.95
N LEU A 225 -15.95 8.14 -9.86
CA LEU A 225 -16.05 8.84 -8.56
C LEU A 225 -14.95 9.89 -8.36
N GLY A 226 -13.87 9.82 -9.15
CA GLY A 226 -12.65 10.56 -8.87
C GLY A 226 -11.96 10.02 -7.62
N ARG A 227 -11.20 10.87 -6.92
CA ARG A 227 -10.50 10.51 -5.69
C ARG A 227 -11.45 10.53 -4.50
N VAL A 228 -11.67 9.37 -3.89
CA VAL A 228 -12.54 9.18 -2.72
C VAL A 228 -11.83 8.35 -1.65
N THR A 229 -12.38 8.34 -0.43
CA THR A 229 -11.88 7.45 0.63
C THR A 229 -12.23 5.99 0.35
N PRO A 230 -11.50 5.00 0.92
CA PRO A 230 -11.89 3.59 0.82
C PRO A 230 -13.32 3.32 1.31
N ALA A 231 -13.75 3.98 2.38
CA ALA A 231 -15.11 3.83 2.92
C ALA A 231 -16.18 4.30 1.91
N ASP A 232 -15.97 5.47 1.31
CA ASP A 232 -16.87 6.01 0.28
C ASP A 232 -16.91 5.12 -0.96
N PHE A 233 -15.76 4.60 -1.39
CA PHE A 233 -15.67 3.69 -2.52
C PHE A 233 -16.40 2.36 -2.25
N PHE A 234 -16.13 1.71 -1.12
CA PHE A 234 -16.76 0.42 -0.79
C PHE A 234 -18.27 0.53 -0.54
N ALA A 235 -18.78 1.71 -0.20
CA ALA A 235 -20.21 1.98 -0.14
C ALA A 235 -20.88 2.04 -1.53
N GLN A 236 -20.11 2.14 -2.62
CA GLN A 236 -20.62 2.21 -3.99
C GLN A 236 -20.55 0.89 -4.76
N ALA A 237 -19.88 -0.14 -4.23
CA ALA A 237 -19.66 -1.42 -4.92
C ALA A 237 -20.23 -2.62 -4.16
N ASP A 238 -20.64 -3.64 -4.90
CA ASP A 238 -21.06 -4.93 -4.34
C ASP A 238 -19.88 -5.91 -4.27
N ILE A 239 -18.95 -5.79 -5.23
CA ILE A 239 -17.68 -6.50 -5.29
C ILE A 239 -16.57 -5.55 -5.75
N ALA A 240 -15.42 -5.58 -5.10
CA ALA A 240 -14.22 -4.85 -5.53
C ALA A 240 -13.31 -5.72 -6.41
N VAL A 241 -12.57 -5.12 -7.33
CA VAL A 241 -11.67 -5.82 -8.24
C VAL A 241 -10.32 -5.11 -8.27
N PHE A 242 -9.26 -5.86 -7.98
CA PHE A 242 -7.87 -5.38 -7.93
C PHE A 242 -7.01 -6.19 -8.91
N PRO A 243 -7.12 -5.94 -10.22
CA PRO A 243 -6.57 -6.80 -11.27
C PRO A 243 -5.16 -6.36 -11.68
N SER A 244 -4.32 -5.97 -10.72
CA SER A 244 -3.00 -5.40 -11.01
C SER A 244 -2.23 -6.29 -11.99
N ARG A 245 -1.66 -5.68 -13.03
CA ARG A 245 -0.82 -6.35 -14.02
C ARG A 245 0.63 -6.39 -13.55
N ALA A 246 1.09 -5.26 -13.00
CA ALA A 246 2.40 -5.17 -12.40
C ALA A 246 2.40 -5.79 -10.99
N PRO A 247 3.49 -6.45 -10.57
CA PRO A 247 3.57 -7.02 -9.24
C PRO A 247 3.39 -5.97 -8.14
N GLU A 248 2.40 -6.20 -7.26
CA GLU A 248 2.20 -5.36 -6.08
C GLU A 248 3.19 -5.72 -4.98
N SER A 249 3.63 -4.69 -4.24
CA SER A 249 4.55 -4.92 -3.11
C SER A 249 3.84 -5.41 -1.86
N PHE A 250 2.55 -5.12 -1.71
CA PHE A 250 1.71 -5.59 -0.61
C PHE A 250 0.25 -5.72 -1.09
N GLY A 251 -0.39 -4.58 -1.39
CA GLY A 251 -1.82 -4.54 -1.73
C GLY A 251 -2.64 -3.90 -0.59
N LEU A 252 -2.39 -2.61 -0.31
CA LEU A 252 -3.13 -1.87 0.73
C LEU A 252 -4.64 -1.92 0.49
N VAL A 253 -5.07 -1.81 -0.77
CA VAL A 253 -6.48 -1.90 -1.17
C VAL A 253 -7.12 -3.26 -0.87
N VAL A 254 -6.34 -4.35 -0.89
CA VAL A 254 -6.81 -5.68 -0.48
C VAL A 254 -7.01 -5.70 1.03
N ALA A 255 -6.04 -5.23 1.81
CA ALA A 255 -6.17 -5.13 3.26
C ALA A 255 -7.35 -4.21 3.66
N GLU A 256 -7.58 -3.11 2.96
CA GLU A 256 -8.73 -2.23 3.15
C GLU A 256 -10.05 -2.95 2.83
N ALA A 257 -10.12 -3.75 1.76
CA ALA A 257 -11.31 -4.52 1.42
C ALA A 257 -11.60 -5.62 2.45
N MET A 258 -10.55 -6.30 2.94
CA MET A 258 -10.64 -7.28 4.03
C MET A 258 -11.19 -6.63 5.31
N GLY A 259 -10.62 -5.49 5.70
CA GLY A 259 -11.10 -4.70 6.83
C GLY A 259 -12.54 -4.20 6.63
N ALA A 260 -12.96 -3.89 5.40
CA ALA A 260 -14.31 -3.45 5.09
C ALA A 260 -15.36 -4.57 5.01
N GLY A 261 -14.95 -5.85 5.06
CA GLY A 261 -15.85 -6.96 4.73
C GLY A 261 -16.41 -6.87 3.30
N MET A 262 -15.63 -6.30 2.38
CA MET A 262 -15.98 -6.16 0.97
C MET A 262 -15.60 -7.46 0.24
N PRO A 263 -16.52 -8.15 -0.47
CA PRO A 263 -16.13 -9.18 -1.42
C PRO A 263 -15.18 -8.62 -2.46
N PHE A 264 -14.10 -9.32 -2.79
CA PHE A 264 -13.12 -8.81 -3.75
C PHE A 264 -12.54 -9.89 -4.65
N VAL A 265 -12.19 -9.52 -5.87
CA VAL A 265 -11.41 -10.32 -6.82
C VAL A 265 -10.02 -9.69 -6.96
N ILE A 266 -8.97 -10.50 -6.95
CA ILE A 266 -7.59 -10.05 -7.16
C ILE A 266 -6.96 -10.73 -8.38
N SER A 267 -5.89 -10.16 -8.91
CA SER A 267 -4.96 -10.91 -9.75
C SER A 267 -3.92 -11.67 -8.91
N ASP A 268 -3.22 -12.62 -9.52
CA ASP A 268 -2.04 -13.29 -8.94
C ASP A 268 -0.76 -12.42 -8.92
N ALA A 269 -0.88 -11.11 -9.12
CA ALA A 269 0.27 -10.22 -9.25
C ALA A 269 0.94 -9.88 -7.91
N GLY A 270 2.20 -10.30 -7.77
CA GLY A 270 3.05 -9.91 -6.65
C GLY A 270 2.54 -10.44 -5.32
N ALA A 271 2.34 -9.54 -4.36
CA ALA A 271 1.93 -9.89 -3.00
C ALA A 271 0.40 -10.03 -2.81
N LEU A 272 -0.43 -9.79 -3.83
CA LEU A 272 -1.89 -9.83 -3.68
C LEU A 272 -2.42 -11.17 -3.12
N PRO A 273 -2.01 -12.35 -3.64
CA PRO A 273 -2.44 -13.63 -3.07
C PRO A 273 -1.91 -13.88 -1.65
N GLU A 274 -0.72 -13.38 -1.34
CA GLU A 274 -0.12 -13.48 0.01
C GLU A 274 -0.96 -12.71 1.04
N VAL A 275 -1.43 -11.51 0.68
CA VAL A 275 -2.26 -10.68 1.55
C VAL A 275 -3.67 -11.27 1.67
N ALA A 276 -4.32 -11.59 0.56
CA ALA A 276 -5.67 -12.18 0.56
C ALA A 276 -5.73 -13.53 1.30
N GLY A 277 -4.63 -14.27 1.30
CA GLY A 277 -4.50 -15.58 1.94
C GLY A 277 -4.69 -16.73 0.95
N PRO A 278 -4.08 -17.91 1.22
CA PRO A 278 -4.06 -19.03 0.29
C PRO A 278 -5.43 -19.64 -0.01
N GLU A 279 -6.42 -19.40 0.85
CA GLU A 279 -7.79 -19.90 0.69
C GLU A 279 -8.72 -18.91 -0.05
N HIS A 280 -8.20 -17.76 -0.49
CA HIS A 280 -9.02 -16.79 -1.20
C HIS A 280 -9.44 -17.34 -2.58
N PRO A 281 -10.74 -17.44 -2.88
CA PRO A 281 -11.21 -18.20 -4.05
C PRO A 281 -11.16 -17.42 -5.37
N TRP A 282 -11.20 -16.08 -5.33
CA TRP A 282 -11.42 -15.26 -6.51
C TRP A 282 -10.12 -14.61 -6.99
N VAL A 283 -9.26 -15.46 -7.57
CA VAL A 283 -7.96 -15.06 -8.12
C VAL A 283 -7.95 -15.26 -9.64
N ALA A 284 -7.63 -14.22 -10.38
CA ALA A 284 -7.42 -14.25 -11.82
C ALA A 284 -5.93 -14.20 -12.18
N ARG A 285 -5.56 -14.76 -13.34
CA ARG A 285 -4.22 -14.60 -13.89
C ARG A 285 -3.95 -13.14 -14.25
N SER A 286 -2.83 -12.60 -13.79
CA SER A 286 -2.41 -11.23 -14.06
C SER A 286 -2.29 -10.97 -15.56
N GLY A 287 -2.94 -9.89 -16.03
CA GLY A 287 -2.95 -9.49 -17.44
C GLY A 287 -3.98 -10.19 -18.33
N ASP A 288 -4.78 -11.13 -17.79
CA ASP A 288 -5.78 -11.89 -18.55
C ASP A 288 -7.20 -11.35 -18.26
N ALA A 289 -7.82 -10.70 -19.25
CA ALA A 289 -9.15 -10.10 -19.11
C ALA A 289 -10.28 -11.15 -19.05
N ASP A 290 -10.11 -12.27 -19.76
CA ASP A 290 -11.13 -13.31 -19.84
C ASP A 290 -11.16 -14.13 -18.54
N ASP A 291 -9.98 -14.43 -18.00
CA ASP A 291 -9.86 -15.08 -16.69
C ASP A 291 -10.32 -14.16 -15.55
N LEU A 292 -10.12 -12.85 -15.69
CA LEU A 292 -10.70 -11.85 -14.79
C LEU A 292 -12.23 -11.84 -14.86
N ALA A 293 -12.81 -11.88 -16.07
CA ALA A 293 -14.26 -11.97 -16.26
C ALA A 293 -14.83 -13.26 -15.64
N ARG A 294 -14.13 -14.39 -15.79
CA ARG A 294 -14.48 -15.65 -15.13
C ARG A 294 -14.50 -15.50 -13.60
N ALA A 295 -13.42 -14.97 -13.01
CA ALA A 295 -13.32 -14.81 -11.55
C ALA A 295 -14.39 -13.85 -10.98
N ILE A 296 -14.68 -12.74 -11.69
CA ILE A 296 -15.77 -11.83 -11.34
C ILE A 296 -17.12 -12.57 -11.42
N GLY A 297 -17.36 -13.34 -12.49
CA GLY A 297 -18.57 -14.12 -12.67
C GLY A 297 -18.78 -15.17 -11.57
N GLU A 298 -17.73 -15.89 -11.19
CA GLU A 298 -17.74 -16.86 -10.08
C GLU A 298 -18.09 -16.19 -8.75
N ALA A 299 -17.47 -15.05 -8.45
CA ALA A 299 -17.77 -14.30 -7.24
C ALA A 299 -19.22 -13.80 -7.20
N LEU A 300 -19.74 -13.31 -8.33
CA LEU A 300 -21.13 -12.86 -8.44
C LEU A 300 -22.17 -13.99 -8.42
N ALA A 301 -21.77 -15.20 -8.81
CA ALA A 301 -22.62 -16.39 -8.79
C ALA A 301 -22.53 -17.17 -7.47
N THR A 302 -21.57 -16.85 -6.60
CA THR A 302 -21.38 -17.51 -5.32
C THR A 302 -22.57 -17.21 -4.40
N PRO A 303 -23.18 -18.21 -3.72
CA PRO A 303 -24.26 -17.99 -2.77
C PRO A 303 -23.88 -16.99 -1.67
N ALA A 304 -24.83 -16.20 -1.22
CA ALA A 304 -24.56 -15.10 -0.27
C ALA A 304 -23.94 -15.57 1.05
N ASP A 305 -24.27 -16.77 1.54
CA ASP A 305 -23.66 -17.36 2.75
C ASP A 305 -22.19 -17.72 2.52
N ASP A 306 -21.84 -18.25 1.36
CA ASP A 306 -20.46 -18.58 1.02
C ASP A 306 -19.63 -17.31 0.80
N VAL A 307 -20.22 -16.28 0.19
CA VAL A 307 -19.59 -14.94 0.09
C VAL A 307 -19.30 -14.39 1.49
N ARG A 308 -20.27 -14.46 2.41
CA ARG A 308 -20.08 -14.05 3.81
C ARG A 308 -18.95 -14.82 4.48
N ALA A 309 -18.92 -16.15 4.32
CA ALA A 309 -17.85 -16.97 4.88
C ALA A 309 -16.46 -16.57 4.35
N VAL A 310 -16.34 -16.23 3.06
CA VAL A 310 -15.09 -15.73 2.47
C VAL A 310 -14.71 -14.37 3.07
N THR A 311 -15.65 -13.42 3.16
CA THR A 311 -15.38 -12.10 3.73
C THR A 311 -15.07 -12.14 5.22
N ASP A 312 -15.68 -13.04 5.98
CA ASP A 312 -15.43 -13.20 7.41
C ASP A 312 -14.02 -13.75 7.67
N ARG A 313 -13.57 -14.75 6.89
CA ARG A 313 -12.19 -15.24 6.93
C ARG A 313 -11.19 -14.14 6.54
N ALA A 314 -11.51 -13.37 5.50
CA ALA A 314 -10.70 -12.24 5.07
C ALA A 314 -10.59 -11.17 6.18
N ARG A 315 -11.69 -10.82 6.83
CA ARG A 315 -11.71 -9.88 7.97
C ARG A 315 -10.91 -10.42 9.16
N ALA A 316 -11.13 -11.67 9.57
CA ALA A 316 -10.38 -12.27 10.69
C ALA A 316 -8.86 -12.23 10.43
N ARG A 317 -8.44 -12.52 9.20
CA ARG A 317 -7.04 -12.39 8.78
C ARG A 317 -6.55 -10.94 8.85
N TRP A 318 -7.37 -9.96 8.43
CA TRP A 318 -7.02 -8.55 8.56
C TRP A 318 -6.86 -8.15 10.03
N GLU A 319 -7.76 -8.57 10.91
CA GLU A 319 -7.69 -8.29 12.35
C GLU A 319 -6.40 -8.84 12.97
N GLU A 320 -6.01 -10.05 12.60
CA GLU A 320 -4.77 -10.69 13.08
C GLU A 320 -3.50 -10.06 12.51
N MET A 321 -3.48 -9.69 11.23
CA MET A 321 -2.24 -9.41 10.50
C MET A 321 -2.08 -7.95 10.06
N TYR A 322 -3.17 -7.27 9.74
CA TYR A 322 -3.18 -6.02 8.97
C TYR A 322 -4.04 -4.90 9.60
N SER A 323 -4.46 -5.08 10.85
CA SER A 323 -5.14 -4.08 11.68
C SER A 323 -4.16 -3.09 12.33
N PRO A 324 -4.63 -1.92 12.80
CA PRO A 324 -3.82 -1.01 13.60
C PRO A 324 -3.19 -1.68 14.82
N GLU A 325 -3.92 -2.58 15.49
CA GLU A 325 -3.46 -3.36 16.64
C GLU A 325 -2.31 -4.30 16.25
N ALA A 326 -2.48 -5.06 15.16
CA ALA A 326 -1.44 -5.94 14.64
C ALA A 326 -0.18 -5.17 14.23
N GLY A 327 -0.36 -4.00 13.60
CA GLY A 327 0.72 -3.08 13.25
C GLY A 327 1.46 -2.55 14.48
N ARG A 328 0.72 -2.09 15.49
CA ARG A 328 1.26 -1.58 16.76
C ARG A 328 2.05 -2.66 17.50
N GLU A 329 1.54 -3.88 17.55
CA GLU A 329 2.21 -5.02 18.17
C GLU A 329 3.52 -5.37 17.45
N ARG A 330 3.51 -5.33 16.11
CA ARG A 330 4.71 -5.51 15.29
C ARG A 330 5.75 -4.42 15.58
N VAL A 331 5.34 -3.16 15.66
CA VAL A 331 6.22 -2.03 16.04
C VAL A 331 6.79 -2.23 17.44
N ARG A 332 5.99 -2.66 18.41
CA ARG A 332 6.44 -2.94 19.78
C ARG A 332 7.52 -4.03 19.81
N THR A 333 7.32 -5.12 19.07
CA THR A 333 8.29 -6.22 18.96
C THR A 333 9.60 -5.73 18.33
N LEU A 334 9.53 -4.97 17.23
CA LEU A 334 10.71 -4.38 16.57
C LEU A 334 11.50 -3.45 17.50
N LEU A 335 10.82 -2.64 18.31
CA LEU A 335 11.48 -1.77 19.29
C LEU A 335 12.19 -2.55 20.39
N ALA A 336 11.59 -3.64 20.87
CA ALA A 336 12.21 -4.47 21.91
C ALA A 336 13.53 -5.07 21.41
N GLU A 337 13.56 -5.55 20.17
CA GLU A 337 14.77 -6.08 19.54
C GLU A 337 15.89 -5.03 19.43
N LEU A 338 15.54 -3.79 19.06
CA LEU A 338 16.49 -2.67 19.00
C LEU A 338 17.06 -2.22 20.36
N GLY A 339 16.41 -2.57 21.47
CA GLY A 339 16.83 -2.23 22.83
C GLY A 339 17.69 -3.29 23.52
N THR A 340 17.80 -4.50 22.95
CA THR A 340 18.52 -5.65 23.54
C THR A 340 19.98 -5.77 23.11
N ARG A 341 20.54 -4.75 22.43
CA ARG A 341 21.93 -4.74 21.92
C ARG A 341 22.69 -3.50 22.35
#